data_AF-A0A429Q7V4-F1
#
_entry.id   AF-A0A429Q7V4-F1
#
_cell.length_a   1.000
_cell.length_b   1.000
_cell.length_c   1.000
_cell.angle_alpha   90.00
_cell.angle_beta   90.00
_cell.angle_gamma   90.00
#
_symmetry.space_group_name_H-M   'P 1'
#
loop_
_entity.id
_entity.type
_entity.pdbx_description
1 polymer ?
#
loop_
_entity_poly.entity_id
_entity_poly.type
_entity_poly.pdbx_seq_one_letter_code
_entity_poly.pdbx_strand_id
1 'polypeptide(L)'
;MSNHVSLGEYQILPEETPRPALVPNPVDQFVTTVVSGDEPLSEEQRIRVRDWLLDNGVDTMQVSIRRPITVEGRIYQGEKQDQVICFSEFRRNEAGRRYVDPCSKNEAMVIQRTVPLRVELGPDPQDTA
;
A
#
# COMPACT_ATOMS: atom_id res chain seq x y z
N MET A 1 -10.00 36.57 72.78
CA MET A 1 -9.83 36.69 71.32
C MET A 1 -9.32 35.35 70.83
N SER A 2 -10.24 34.46 70.45
CA SER A 2 -9.92 33.10 70.02
C SER A 2 -9.92 33.06 68.51
N ASN A 3 -8.77 32.73 67.92
CA ASN A 3 -8.57 32.69 66.48
C ASN A 3 -9.33 31.51 65.88
N HIS A 4 -10.31 31.83 65.04
CA HIS A 4 -11.00 30.91 64.16
C HIS A 4 -10.15 30.79 62.89
N VAL A 5 -9.55 29.63 62.64
CA VAL A 5 -8.87 29.33 61.37
C VAL A 5 -9.70 28.26 60.67
N SER A 6 -10.39 28.66 59.59
CA SER A 6 -11.10 27.76 58.69
C SER A 6 -10.09 26.94 57.90
N LEU A 7 -10.17 25.61 58.02
CA LEU A 7 -9.50 24.69 57.10
C LEU A 7 -10.44 24.48 55.91
N GLY A 8 -10.02 24.98 54.75
CA GLY A 8 -10.77 24.87 53.49
C GLY A 8 -10.98 23.43 53.06
N GLU A 9 -12.12 23.19 52.43
CA GLU A 9 -12.51 21.91 51.85
C GLU A 9 -11.51 21.50 50.74
N TYR A 10 -10.82 20.38 50.94
CA TYR A 10 -10.06 19.74 49.87
C TYR A 10 -11.03 18.92 49.02
N GLN A 11 -11.34 19.42 47.82
CA GLN A 11 -12.07 18.67 46.81
C GLN A 11 -11.13 17.60 46.24
N ILE A 12 -11.41 16.32 46.53
CA ILE A 12 -10.67 15.18 45.96
C ILE A 12 -11.13 15.03 44.50
N LEU A 13 -10.26 15.39 43.55
CA LEU A 13 -10.45 15.06 42.14
C LEU A 13 -10.41 13.54 41.98
N PRO A 14 -11.34 12.91 41.23
CA PRO A 14 -11.26 11.48 40.97
C PRO A 14 -9.95 11.17 40.24
N GLU A 15 -9.20 10.17 40.74
CA GLU A 15 -8.01 9.65 40.06
C GLU A 15 -8.38 9.29 38.62
N GLU A 16 -7.81 10.01 37.65
CA GLU A 16 -7.87 9.61 36.25
C GLU A 16 -7.22 8.23 36.16
N THR A 17 -8.02 7.19 35.92
CA THR A 17 -7.53 5.83 35.67
C THR A 17 -6.46 5.94 34.58
N PRO A 18 -5.22 5.44 34.79
CA PRO A 18 -4.19 5.50 33.77
C PRO A 18 -4.73 4.79 32.53
N ARG A 19 -4.88 5.54 31.43
CA ARG A 19 -5.22 4.93 30.14
C ARG A 19 -4.14 3.89 29.85
N PRO A 20 -4.49 2.61 29.58
CA PRO A 20 -3.51 1.62 29.21
C PRO A 20 -2.69 2.15 28.04
N ALA A 21 -1.37 2.20 28.20
CA ALA A 21 -0.49 2.54 27.09
C ALA A 21 -0.76 1.53 25.96
N LEU A 22 -1.05 2.03 24.75
CA LEU A 22 -1.10 1.20 23.55
C LEU A 22 0.28 0.57 23.39
N VAL A 23 0.41 -0.71 23.73
CA VAL A 23 1.66 -1.45 23.50
C VAL A 23 1.87 -1.48 21.98
N PRO A 24 3.00 -1.02 21.45
CA PRO A 24 3.32 -1.20 20.05
C PRO A 24 3.43 -2.70 19.79
N ASN A 25 2.48 -3.27 19.05
CA ASN A 25 2.59 -4.62 18.55
C ASN A 25 3.49 -4.53 17.29
N PRO A 26 4.71 -5.10 17.30
CA PRO A 26 5.60 -5.00 16.15
C PRO A 26 4.98 -5.78 15.00
N VAL A 27 4.47 -5.03 14.02
CA VAL A 27 4.04 -5.57 12.74
C VAL A 27 5.11 -5.18 11.75
N ASP A 28 5.86 -6.17 11.26
CA ASP A 28 6.84 -5.95 10.21
C ASP A 28 6.11 -5.70 8.88
N GLN A 29 6.63 -4.81 8.05
CA GLN A 29 6.11 -4.57 6.70
C GLN A 29 7.04 -5.21 5.68
N PHE A 30 6.48 -5.70 4.58
CA PHE A 30 7.26 -6.19 3.45
C PHE A 30 6.80 -5.53 2.15
N VAL A 31 7.76 -5.42 1.22
CA VAL A 31 7.55 -4.97 -0.15
C VAL A 31 8.31 -5.92 -1.06
N THR A 32 7.63 -6.49 -2.05
CA THR A 32 8.21 -7.35 -3.07
C THR A 32 7.98 -6.72 -4.44
N THR A 33 9.05 -6.43 -5.17
CA THR A 33 8.97 -5.88 -6.53
C THR A 33 8.67 -7.00 -7.52
N VAL A 34 7.57 -6.87 -8.26
CA VAL A 34 7.18 -7.78 -9.35
C VAL A 34 7.67 -7.27 -10.70
N VAL A 35 7.59 -5.96 -10.91
CA VAL A 35 8.14 -5.27 -12.08
C VAL A 35 8.89 -4.05 -11.57
N SER A 36 10.13 -3.84 -12.03
CA SER A 36 10.96 -2.70 -11.61
C SER A 36 10.60 -1.39 -12.32
N GLY A 37 10.06 -1.46 -13.54
CA GLY A 37 9.69 -0.31 -14.37
C GLY A 37 10.82 0.17 -15.29
N ASP A 38 12.07 -0.07 -14.90
CA ASP A 38 13.27 0.34 -15.63
C ASP A 38 13.85 -0.79 -16.50
N GLU A 39 13.55 -2.05 -16.17
CA GLU A 39 14.05 -3.22 -16.89
C GLU A 39 13.00 -3.77 -17.88
N PRO A 40 13.42 -4.09 -19.12
CA PRO A 40 12.52 -4.69 -20.08
C PRO A 40 12.20 -6.13 -19.68
N LEU A 41 10.92 -6.42 -19.48
CA LEU A 41 10.44 -7.79 -19.29
C LEU A 41 10.54 -8.59 -20.59
N SER A 42 10.90 -9.87 -20.49
CA SER A 42 10.76 -10.84 -21.59
C SER A 42 9.30 -11.02 -21.99
N GLU A 43 9.02 -11.61 -23.15
CA GLU A 43 7.65 -11.86 -23.60
C GLU A 43 6.90 -12.78 -22.62
N GLU A 44 7.54 -13.86 -22.16
CA GLU A 44 6.97 -14.79 -21.18
C GLU A 44 6.69 -14.09 -19.84
N GLN A 45 7.62 -13.25 -19.36
CA GLN A 45 7.41 -12.47 -18.13
C GLN A 45 6.25 -11.48 -18.28
N ARG A 46 6.10 -10.83 -19.44
CA ARG A 46 4.96 -9.94 -19.72
C ARG A 46 3.64 -10.69 -19.70
N ILE A 47 3.58 -11.86 -20.34
CA ILE A 47 2.37 -12.70 -20.35
C ILE A 47 2.03 -13.13 -18.92
N ARG A 48 3.02 -13.62 -18.16
CA ARG A 48 2.84 -14.02 -16.76
C ARG A 48 2.29 -12.88 -15.90
N VAL A 49 2.90 -11.71 -15.94
CA VAL A 49 2.47 -10.56 -15.15
C VAL A 49 1.09 -10.08 -15.58
N ARG A 50 0.80 -10.07 -16.89
CA ARG A 50 -0.51 -9.69 -17.41
C ARG A 50 -1.60 -10.62 -16.89
N ASP A 51 -1.42 -11.92 -17.03
CA ASP A 51 -2.43 -12.91 -16.65
C ASP A 51 -2.65 -12.88 -15.13
N TRP A 52 -1.57 -12.76 -14.34
CA TRP A 52 -1.64 -12.56 -12.89
C TRP A 52 -2.40 -11.30 -12.48
N LEU A 53 -2.20 -10.17 -13.16
CA LEU A 53 -2.95 -8.93 -12.89
C LEU A 53 -4.44 -9.11 -13.21
N LEU A 54 -4.77 -9.79 -14.31
CA LEU A 54 -6.16 -10.07 -14.69
C LEU A 54 -6.86 -10.96 -13.65
N ASP A 55 -6.19 -11.99 -13.16
CA ASP A 55 -6.72 -12.89 -12.12
C ASP A 55 -6.97 -12.16 -10.78
N ASN A 56 -6.22 -11.09 -10.53
CA ASN A 56 -6.44 -10.18 -9.39
C ASN A 56 -7.47 -9.07 -9.68
N GLY A 57 -8.10 -9.08 -10.85
CA GLY A 57 -9.15 -8.13 -11.24
C GLY A 57 -8.63 -6.76 -11.68
N VAL A 58 -7.36 -6.67 -12.10
CA VAL A 58 -6.74 -5.43 -12.58
C VAL A 58 -6.83 -5.37 -14.11
N ASP A 59 -7.39 -4.29 -14.66
CA ASP A 59 -7.39 -4.04 -16.10
C ASP A 59 -5.99 -3.63 -16.59
N THR A 60 -5.28 -4.58 -17.19
CA THR A 60 -3.90 -4.42 -17.65
C THR A 60 -3.72 -3.35 -18.73
N MET A 61 -4.79 -2.97 -19.46
CA MET A 61 -4.71 -1.91 -20.47
C MET A 61 -4.51 -0.52 -19.86
N GLN A 62 -4.80 -0.40 -18.57
CA GLN A 62 -4.69 0.83 -17.79
C GLN A 62 -3.42 0.87 -16.94
N VAL A 63 -2.73 -0.26 -16.78
CA VAL A 63 -1.50 -0.34 -15.98
C VAL A 63 -0.30 0.19 -16.76
N SER A 64 0.49 1.04 -16.10
CA SER A 64 1.78 1.50 -16.59
C SER A 64 2.89 0.59 -16.09
N ILE A 65 3.48 -0.20 -16.99
CA ILE A 65 4.64 -1.06 -16.70
C ILE A 65 5.98 -0.32 -16.68
N ARG A 66 5.98 1.00 -16.94
CA ARG A 66 7.18 1.86 -16.80
C ARG A 66 7.41 2.34 -15.37
N ARG A 67 6.51 1.96 -14.47
CA ARG A 67 6.60 2.23 -13.03
C ARG A 67 6.60 0.89 -12.33
N PRO A 68 7.18 0.80 -11.12
CA PRO A 68 7.18 -0.44 -10.38
C PRO A 68 5.77 -0.97 -10.15
N ILE A 69 5.64 -2.29 -10.21
CA ILE A 69 4.50 -3.02 -9.68
C ILE A 69 5.02 -3.80 -8.47
N THR A 70 4.45 -3.56 -7.31
CA THR A 70 4.88 -4.16 -6.04
C THR A 70 3.75 -4.93 -5.39
N VAL A 71 4.10 -5.92 -4.59
CA VAL A 71 3.22 -6.54 -3.59
C VAL A 71 3.68 -6.06 -2.23
N GLU A 72 2.76 -5.47 -1.48
CA GLU A 72 3.02 -4.92 -0.16
C GLU A 72 2.12 -5.60 0.86
N GLY A 73 2.58 -5.70 2.09
CA GLY A 73 1.79 -6.28 3.16
C GLY A 73 2.49 -6.25 4.50
N ARG A 74 1.95 -7.01 5.44
CA ARG A 74 2.42 -7.11 6.81
C ARG A 74 2.85 -8.53 7.13
N ILE A 75 3.83 -8.68 8.01
CA ILE A 75 4.19 -9.96 8.59
C ILE A 75 3.74 -9.93 10.05
N TYR A 76 2.86 -10.86 10.40
CA TYR A 76 2.39 -11.06 11.76
C TYR A 76 2.61 -12.51 12.15
N GLN A 77 3.36 -12.74 13.24
CA GLN A 77 3.71 -14.09 13.72
C GLN A 77 4.36 -14.99 12.65
N GLY A 78 5.11 -14.39 11.71
CA GLY A 78 5.76 -15.10 10.61
C GLY A 78 4.89 -15.31 9.36
N GLU A 79 3.62 -14.89 9.39
CA GLU A 79 2.69 -15.02 8.25
C GLU A 79 2.45 -13.68 7.55
N LYS A 80 2.34 -13.72 6.22
CA LYS A 80 1.98 -12.55 5.42
C LYS A 80 0.48 -12.26 5.50
N GLN A 81 0.11 -11.04 5.86
CA GLN A 81 -1.26 -10.55 5.99
C GLN A 81 -1.46 -9.22 5.25
N ASP A 82 -2.72 -8.85 5.01
CA ASP A 82 -3.13 -7.60 4.36
C ASP A 82 -2.41 -7.31 3.03
N GLN A 83 -2.18 -8.37 2.23
CA GLN A 83 -1.40 -8.25 1.00
C GLN A 83 -2.16 -7.48 -0.08
N VAL A 84 -1.48 -6.50 -0.69
CA VAL A 84 -2.02 -5.66 -1.76
C VAL A 84 -1.05 -5.57 -2.93
N ILE A 85 -1.58 -5.45 -4.14
CA ILE A 85 -0.82 -5.12 -5.33
C ILE A 85 -0.86 -3.60 -5.51
N CYS A 86 0.30 -2.97 -5.56
CA CYS A 86 0.47 -1.55 -5.84
C CYS A 86 0.96 -1.37 -7.28
N PHE A 87 0.30 -0.50 -8.04
CA PHE A 87 0.65 -0.23 -9.44
C PHE A 87 0.27 1.19 -9.85
N SER A 88 0.83 1.64 -10.97
CA SER A 88 0.46 2.91 -11.58
C SER A 88 -0.58 2.71 -12.68
N GLU A 89 -1.70 3.42 -12.60
CA GLU A 89 -2.78 3.41 -13.58
C GLU A 89 -2.75 4.71 -14.41
N PHE A 90 -2.92 4.61 -15.74
CA PHE A 90 -3.03 5.79 -16.59
C PHE A 90 -4.31 6.57 -16.29
N ARG A 91 -4.17 7.88 -16.03
CA ARG A 91 -5.32 8.77 -15.94
C ARG A 91 -5.98 8.89 -17.31
N ARG A 92 -7.31 8.77 -17.36
CA ARG A 92 -8.09 9.01 -18.58
C ARG A 92 -8.78 10.38 -18.53
N ASN A 93 -8.95 11.00 -19.69
CA ASN A 93 -9.79 12.18 -19.87
C ASN A 93 -11.27 11.78 -20.06
N GLU A 94 -12.15 12.76 -20.18
CA GLU A 94 -13.60 12.54 -20.39
C GLU A 94 -13.92 11.76 -21.68
N ALA A 95 -13.02 11.81 -22.68
CA ALA A 95 -13.12 11.03 -23.91
C ALA A 95 -12.54 9.60 -23.79
N GLY A 96 -12.16 9.16 -22.59
CA GLY A 96 -11.59 7.84 -22.33
C GLY A 96 -10.16 7.63 -22.83
N ARG A 97 -9.49 8.67 -23.33
CA ARG A 97 -8.09 8.62 -23.79
C ARG A 97 -7.14 8.88 -22.64
N ARG A 98 -5.92 8.33 -22.71
CA ARG A 98 -4.87 8.62 -21.73
C ARG A 98 -4.60 10.13 -21.71
N TYR A 99 -4.70 10.73 -20.52
CA TYR A 99 -4.42 12.13 -20.30
C TYR A 99 -2.91 12.34 -20.34
N VAL A 100 -2.46 13.20 -21.25
CA VAL A 100 -1.06 13.63 -21.35
C VAL A 100 -1.04 15.08 -20.91
N ASP A 101 -0.20 15.40 -19.92
CA ASP A 101 -0.05 16.77 -19.48
C ASP A 101 0.83 17.53 -20.50
N PRO A 102 0.31 18.57 -21.17
CA PRO A 102 1.08 19.35 -22.15
C PRO A 102 2.30 20.06 -21.53
N CYS A 103 2.32 20.27 -20.21
CA CYS A 103 3.46 20.88 -19.50
C CYS A 103 4.52 19.85 -19.08
N SER A 104 4.19 18.55 -19.08
CA SER A 104 5.07 17.47 -18.65
C SER A 104 5.49 16.63 -19.85
N LYS A 105 6.55 17.06 -20.56
CA LYS A 105 7.36 16.33 -21.57
C LYS A 105 6.65 15.22 -22.40
N ASN A 106 5.37 15.39 -22.73
CA ASN A 106 4.50 14.36 -23.31
C ASN A 106 4.41 13.01 -22.55
N GLU A 107 4.64 12.98 -21.22
CA GLU A 107 4.40 11.77 -20.42
C GLU A 107 2.90 11.65 -20.08
N ALA A 108 2.36 10.43 -20.22
CA ALA A 108 0.99 10.16 -19.78
C ALA A 108 0.92 10.27 -18.25
N MET A 109 -0.06 11.01 -17.75
CA MET A 109 -0.28 11.09 -16.31
C MET A 109 -0.70 9.72 -15.77
N VAL A 110 -0.11 9.35 -14.63
CA VAL A 110 -0.46 8.15 -13.89
C VAL A 110 -0.88 8.49 -12.47
N ILE A 111 -1.67 7.61 -11.87
CA ILE A 111 -2.06 7.65 -10.47
C ILE A 111 -1.70 6.32 -9.82
N GLN A 112 -1.30 6.34 -8.56
CA GLN A 112 -1.03 5.11 -7.82
C GLN A 112 -2.36 4.47 -7.40
N ARG A 113 -2.45 3.15 -7.57
CA ARG A 113 -3.58 2.31 -7.18
C ARG A 113 -3.11 1.14 -6.36
N THR A 114 -4.02 0.66 -5.52
CA THR A 114 -3.85 -0.56 -4.73
C THR A 114 -5.08 -1.45 -4.87
N VAL A 115 -4.86 -2.76 -4.99
CA VAL A 115 -5.93 -3.77 -4.96
C VAL A 115 -5.54 -4.92 -4.04
N PRO A 116 -6.50 -5.62 -3.41
CA PRO A 116 -6.18 -6.82 -2.62
C PRO A 116 -5.54 -7.90 -3.48
N LEU A 117 -4.48 -8.53 -2.97
CA LEU A 117 -3.90 -9.73 -3.58
C LEU A 117 -4.82 -10.93 -3.30
N ARG A 118 -5.32 -11.55 -4.37
CA ARG A 118 -6.21 -12.73 -4.34
C ARG A 118 -5.50 -13.99 -4.84
N VAL A 119 -4.65 -13.82 -5.85
CA VAL A 119 -3.89 -14.90 -6.48
C VAL A 119 -2.43 -14.52 -6.45
N GLU A 120 -1.57 -15.41 -5.93
CA GLU A 120 -0.13 -15.20 -5.89
C GLU A 120 0.48 -15.30 -7.30
N LEU A 121 1.59 -14.59 -7.52
CA LEU A 121 2.32 -14.67 -8.76
C LEU A 121 3.08 -16.01 -8.82
N GLY A 122 2.89 -16.77 -9.89
CA GLY A 122 3.63 -18.00 -10.13
C GLY A 122 5.15 -17.78 -10.29
N PRO A 123 5.96 -18.85 -10.25
CA PRO A 123 7.42 -18.77 -10.33
C PRO A 123 7.90 -18.04 -11.58
N ASP A 124 9.11 -17.45 -11.52
CA ASP A 124 9.70 -16.84 -12.72
C ASP A 124 10.12 -17.93 -13.69
N PRO A 125 9.75 -17.83 -14.99
CA PRO A 125 10.25 -18.77 -16.00
C PRO A 125 11.79 -18.84 -16.03
N GLN A 126 12.49 -17.78 -15.59
CA GLN A 126 13.95 -17.78 -15.51
C GLN A 126 14.51 -18.54 -14.30
N ASP A 127 13.72 -18.80 -13.26
CA ASP A 127 14.15 -19.54 -12.06
C ASP A 127 14.09 -21.07 -12.26
N THR A 128 13.49 -21.53 -13.37
CA THR A 128 13.31 -22.95 -13.71
C THR A 128 14.35 -23.51 -14.70
N ALA A 129 15.38 -22.73 -15.05
CA ALA A 129 16.41 -23.10 -16.02
C ALA A 129 17.67 -23.71 -15.39
#